data_AF-A0A829MC87-F1
#
_entry.id   AF-A0A829MC87-F1
#
_cell.length_a   1.000
_cell.length_b   1.000
_cell.length_c   1.000
_cell.angle_alpha   90.00
_cell.angle_beta   90.00
_cell.angle_gamma   90.00
#
_symmetry.space_group_name_H-M   'P 1'
#
loop_
_entity.id
_entity.type
_entity.pdbx_description
1 polymer ?
#
loop_
_entity_poly.entity_id
_entity_poly.type
_entity_poly.pdbx_seq_one_letter_code
_entity_poly.pdbx_strand_id
1 'polypeptide(L)'
;MSGARVLVLAVVLVAWPAVLERFPQRWRPLMGAGTSTALAGATGIPLGLRPPQLGAGLRLGGIVASAVVAAVSASPALQPVRASMRARDIDLHPAVWLGLHIPVGTVWSEELAFRGVLQPLATEAFGRTAGRAVQAMAFGLAHIRPARAAGDSIPGTVLVTGMFGWLLGWLRERSGSVVAPMLAHLALNEAGAVATLYLGRSNVDLSRESASN
;
A
#
# COMPACT_ATOMS: atom_id res chain seq x y z
N MET A 1 -18.11 -18.03 6.26
CA MET A 1 -17.23 -17.96 7.47
C MET A 1 -17.88 -17.05 8.52
N SER A 2 -17.72 -17.25 9.84
CA SER A 2 -18.40 -16.37 10.82
C SER A 2 -17.79 -14.97 10.85
N GLY A 3 -18.61 -13.93 11.04
CA GLY A 3 -18.15 -12.53 11.11
C GLY A 3 -17.07 -12.29 12.17
N ALA A 4 -17.15 -12.99 13.31
CA ALA A 4 -16.11 -12.92 14.35
C ALA A 4 -14.72 -13.33 13.83
N ARG A 5 -14.62 -14.39 13.02
CA ARG A 5 -13.33 -14.83 12.44
C ARG A 5 -12.75 -13.80 11.47
N VAL A 6 -13.62 -13.11 10.71
CA VAL A 6 -13.20 -12.02 9.83
C VAL A 6 -12.63 -10.85 10.62
N LEU A 7 -13.28 -10.46 11.71
CA LEU A 7 -12.80 -9.38 12.57
C LEU A 7 -11.48 -9.75 13.26
N VAL A 8 -11.31 -11.00 13.69
CA VAL A 8 -10.03 -11.50 14.21
C VAL A 8 -8.94 -11.40 13.14
N LEU A 9 -9.20 -11.84 11.90
CA LEU A 9 -8.25 -11.69 10.80
C LEU A 9 -7.90 -10.21 10.55
N ALA A 10 -8.89 -9.31 10.56
CA ALA A 10 -8.65 -7.88 10.41
C ALA A 10 -7.70 -7.35 11.50
N VAL A 11 -7.91 -7.72 12.76
CA VAL A 11 -7.02 -7.34 13.87
C VAL A 11 -5.61 -7.91 13.69
N VAL A 12 -5.49 -9.18 13.26
CA VAL A 12 -4.18 -9.80 12.97
C VAL A 12 -3.44 -9.03 11.88
N LEU A 13 -4.14 -8.67 10.79
CA LEU A 13 -3.55 -7.90 9.69
C LEU A 13 -3.16 -6.48 10.11
N VAL A 14 -3.93 -5.83 10.99
CA VAL A 14 -3.58 -4.53 11.58
C VAL A 14 -2.30 -4.63 12.43
N ALA A 15 -2.12 -5.74 13.16
CA ALA A 15 -0.94 -5.95 14.00
C ALA A 15 0.29 -6.45 13.23
N TRP A 16 0.11 -6.96 12.02
CA TRP A 16 1.15 -7.62 11.23
C TRP A 16 2.41 -6.78 10.97
N PRO A 17 2.33 -5.47 10.62
CA PRO A 17 3.52 -4.64 10.44
C PRO A 17 4.45 -4.62 11.68
N ALA A 18 3.86 -4.57 12.88
CA ALA A 18 4.63 -4.60 14.13
C ALA A 18 5.32 -5.95 14.38
N VAL A 19 4.81 -7.04 13.80
CA VAL A 19 5.45 -8.35 13.83
C VAL A 19 6.62 -8.39 12.86
N LEU A 20 6.43 -7.89 11.62
CA LEU A 20 7.49 -7.83 10.60
C LEU A 20 8.69 -6.99 11.05
N GLU A 21 8.45 -5.91 11.80
CA GLU A 21 9.50 -5.05 12.34
C GLU A 21 10.51 -5.79 13.24
N ARG A 22 10.11 -6.91 13.87
CA ARG A 22 10.98 -7.74 14.70
C ARG A 22 12.05 -8.49 13.90
N PHE A 23 11.91 -8.55 12.58
CA PHE A 23 12.86 -9.21 11.69
C PHE A 23 13.78 -8.20 11.01
N PRO A 24 14.99 -8.60 10.59
CA PRO A 24 15.91 -7.73 9.86
C PRO A 24 15.27 -7.17 8.58
N GLN A 25 15.50 -5.88 8.29
CA GLN A 25 14.87 -5.14 7.19
C GLN A 25 15.00 -5.82 5.81
N ARG A 26 16.11 -6.54 5.57
CA ARG A 26 16.35 -7.31 4.33
C ARG A 26 15.38 -8.47 4.11
N TRP A 27 14.84 -9.05 5.19
CA TRP A 27 13.94 -10.21 5.13
C TRP A 27 12.46 -9.83 5.15
N ARG A 28 12.12 -8.62 5.62
CA ARG A 28 10.73 -8.17 5.77
C ARG A 28 9.91 -8.32 4.48
N PRO A 29 10.40 -7.95 3.27
CA PRO A 29 9.62 -8.09 2.05
C PRO A 29 9.23 -9.53 1.74
N LEU A 30 10.19 -10.46 1.88
CA LEU A 30 9.98 -11.87 1.60
C LEU A 30 9.06 -12.53 2.63
N MET A 31 9.21 -12.18 3.91
CA MET A 31 8.33 -12.66 4.98
C MET A 31 6.89 -12.18 4.81
N GLY A 32 6.70 -10.90 4.50
CA GLY A 32 5.38 -10.33 4.23
C GLY A 32 4.72 -10.98 3.02
N ALA A 33 5.40 -10.95 1.86
CA ALA A 33 4.90 -11.54 0.63
C ALA A 33 4.63 -13.05 0.76
N GLY A 34 5.53 -13.80 1.39
CA GLY A 34 5.36 -15.23 1.63
C GLY A 34 4.15 -15.52 2.51
N THR A 35 3.97 -14.79 3.60
CA THR A 35 2.82 -14.96 4.52
C THR A 35 1.50 -14.67 3.82
N SER A 36 1.39 -13.55 3.10
CA SER A 36 0.17 -13.19 2.38
C SER A 36 -0.12 -14.14 1.21
N THR A 37 0.92 -14.68 0.56
CA THR A 37 0.76 -15.69 -0.51
C THR A 37 0.28 -17.02 0.05
N ALA A 38 0.85 -17.47 1.16
CA ALA A 38 0.40 -18.67 1.87
C ALA A 38 -1.05 -18.51 2.35
N LEU A 39 -1.41 -17.34 2.90
CA LEU A 39 -2.78 -17.03 3.32
C LEU A 39 -3.76 -17.04 2.13
N ALA A 40 -3.39 -16.42 1.00
CA ALA A 40 -4.21 -16.43 -0.21
C ALA A 40 -4.39 -17.85 -0.77
N GLY A 41 -3.31 -18.66 -0.79
CA GLY A 41 -3.36 -20.06 -1.20
C GLY A 41 -4.25 -20.91 -0.30
N ALA A 42 -4.16 -20.73 1.02
CA ALA A 42 -4.92 -21.49 2.00
C ALA A 42 -6.43 -21.21 1.96
N THR A 43 -6.85 -20.00 1.54
CA THR A 43 -8.28 -19.67 1.41
C THR A 43 -8.88 -20.10 0.08
N GLY A 44 -8.07 -20.33 -0.95
CA GLY A 44 -8.54 -20.72 -2.28
C GLY A 44 -9.37 -19.65 -3.00
N ILE A 45 -9.40 -18.41 -2.48
CA ILE A 45 -10.21 -17.33 -3.03
C ILE A 45 -9.61 -16.89 -4.38
N PRO A 46 -10.39 -16.85 -5.47
CA PRO A 46 -9.88 -16.45 -6.78
C PRO A 46 -9.34 -15.02 -6.78
N LEU A 47 -8.07 -14.86 -7.16
CA LEU A 47 -7.39 -13.56 -7.24
C LEU A 47 -7.67 -12.80 -8.54
N GLY A 48 -8.28 -13.45 -9.55
CA GLY A 48 -8.55 -12.85 -10.86
C GLY A 48 -7.28 -12.61 -11.69
N LEU A 49 -6.31 -13.52 -11.59
CA LEU A 49 -5.05 -13.50 -12.36
C LEU A 49 -5.15 -14.22 -13.71
N ARG A 50 -6.36 -14.58 -14.14
CA ARG A 50 -6.64 -15.26 -15.42
C ARG A 50 -7.65 -14.44 -16.24
N PRO A 51 -7.67 -14.58 -17.58
CA PRO A 51 -8.72 -13.99 -18.40
C PRO A 51 -10.11 -14.50 -18.01
N PRO A 52 -11.17 -13.67 -18.11
CA PRO A 52 -11.15 -12.26 -18.56
C PRO A 52 -10.80 -11.24 -17.46
N GLN A 53 -10.79 -11.63 -16.19
CA GLN A 53 -10.61 -10.71 -15.05
C GLN A 53 -9.24 -10.02 -15.07
N LEU A 54 -8.19 -10.72 -15.50
CA LEU A 54 -6.85 -10.12 -15.66
C LEU A 54 -6.88 -8.93 -16.62
N GLY A 55 -7.56 -9.07 -17.77
CA GLY A 55 -7.68 -7.99 -18.76
C GLY A 55 -8.47 -6.80 -18.24
N ALA A 56 -9.58 -7.05 -17.52
CA ALA A 56 -10.34 -6.00 -16.85
C ALA A 56 -9.50 -5.32 -15.76
N GLY A 57 -8.71 -6.09 -15.02
CA GLY A 57 -7.80 -5.63 -13.99
C GLY A 57 -6.72 -4.70 -14.52
N LEU A 58 -6.03 -5.11 -15.58
CA LEU A 58 -5.02 -4.31 -16.26
C LEU A 58 -5.58 -3.00 -16.83
N ARG A 59 -6.75 -3.05 -17.48
CA ARG A 59 -7.39 -1.86 -18.08
C ARG A 59 -7.81 -0.84 -17.01
N LEU A 60 -8.61 -1.27 -16.03
CA LEU A 60 -9.10 -0.38 -14.99
C LEU A 60 -7.95 0.09 -14.09
N GLY A 61 -7.07 -0.83 -13.69
CA GLY A 61 -5.90 -0.53 -12.88
C GLY A 61 -4.95 0.45 -13.57
N GLY A 62 -4.69 0.28 -14.88
CA GLY A 62 -3.85 1.19 -15.65
C GLY A 62 -4.41 2.61 -15.73
N ILE A 63 -5.73 2.76 -15.97
CA ILE A 63 -6.38 4.07 -15.98
C ILE A 63 -6.24 4.77 -14.63
N VAL A 64 -6.54 4.07 -13.53
CA VAL A 64 -6.45 4.66 -12.19
C VAL A 64 -4.99 4.91 -11.79
N ALA A 65 -4.07 4.01 -12.13
CA ALA A 65 -2.64 4.18 -11.90
C ALA A 65 -2.12 5.46 -12.58
N SER A 66 -2.47 5.71 -13.84
CA SER A 66 -2.09 6.94 -14.54
C SER A 66 -2.61 8.20 -13.84
N ALA A 67 -3.86 8.19 -13.39
CA ALA A 67 -4.44 9.30 -12.63
C ALA A 67 -3.72 9.51 -11.27
N VAL A 68 -3.38 8.42 -10.58
CA VAL A 68 -2.63 8.45 -9.32
C VAL A 68 -1.23 9.01 -9.54
N VAL A 69 -0.50 8.55 -10.56
CA VAL A 69 0.84 9.09 -10.89
C VAL A 69 0.75 10.59 -11.14
N ALA A 70 -0.20 11.05 -11.95
CA ALA A 70 -0.38 12.48 -12.23
C ALA A 70 -0.65 13.29 -10.95
N ALA A 71 -1.56 12.81 -10.10
CA ALA A 71 -1.90 13.49 -8.83
C ALA A 71 -0.71 13.52 -7.86
N VAL A 72 -0.01 12.41 -7.67
CA VAL A 72 1.17 12.33 -6.79
C VAL A 72 2.31 13.19 -7.31
N SER A 73 2.54 13.21 -8.62
CA SER A 73 3.60 14.03 -9.23
C SER A 73 3.34 15.53 -9.08
N ALA A 74 2.06 15.94 -9.04
CA ALA A 74 1.67 17.32 -8.78
C ALA A 74 1.66 17.68 -7.29
N SER A 75 1.57 16.69 -6.39
CA SER A 75 1.41 16.92 -4.95
C SER A 75 2.53 17.75 -4.28
N PRO A 76 3.80 17.74 -4.73
CA PRO A 76 4.82 18.65 -4.20
C PRO A 76 4.50 20.13 -4.43
N ALA A 77 3.55 20.50 -5.30
CA ALA A 77 3.08 21.88 -5.40
C ALA A 77 2.56 22.40 -4.04
N LEU A 78 2.04 21.51 -3.18
CA LEU A 78 1.61 21.82 -1.82
C LEU A 78 2.82 21.88 -0.87
N GLN A 79 3.02 23.02 -0.20
CA GLN A 79 4.15 23.23 0.72
C GLN A 79 4.27 22.15 1.81
N PRO A 80 3.20 21.73 2.50
CA PRO A 80 3.30 20.69 3.53
C PRO A 80 3.79 19.34 2.99
N VAL A 81 3.33 18.96 1.78
CA VAL A 81 3.72 17.70 1.14
C VAL A 81 5.19 17.75 0.72
N ARG A 82 5.62 18.86 0.11
CA ARG A 82 7.01 19.06 -0.30
C ARG A 82 7.96 19.04 0.90
N ALA A 83 7.59 19.70 1.99
CA ALA A 83 8.37 19.73 3.22
C ALA A 83 8.52 18.33 3.84
N SER A 84 7.42 17.58 3.94
CA SER A 84 7.43 16.18 4.41
C SER A 84 8.34 15.30 3.54
N MET A 85 8.24 15.38 2.20
CA MET A 85 9.11 14.62 1.29
C MET A 85 10.59 14.98 1.43
N ARG A 86 10.94 16.26 1.62
CA ARG A 86 12.34 16.69 1.83
C ARG A 86 12.92 16.23 3.15
N ALA A 87 12.09 16.14 4.18
CA ALA A 87 12.52 15.74 5.52
C ALA A 87 12.63 14.22 5.70
N ARG A 88 12.19 13.41 4.72
CA ARG A 88 12.26 11.96 4.80
C ARG A 88 13.69 11.47 4.60
N ASP A 89 14.20 10.76 5.60
CA ASP A 89 15.41 9.97 5.47
C ASP A 89 15.10 8.59 4.87
N ILE A 90 15.89 8.16 3.89
CA ILE A 90 15.69 6.90 3.17
C ILE A 90 16.88 5.99 3.45
N ASP A 91 16.73 5.18 4.50
CA ASP A 91 17.72 4.19 4.94
C ASP A 91 17.79 2.93 4.05
N LEU A 92 17.58 3.08 2.74
CA LEU A 92 17.66 2.00 1.75
C LEU A 92 18.24 2.51 0.44
N HIS A 93 19.03 1.66 -0.21
CA HIS A 93 19.46 1.93 -1.58
C HIS A 93 18.22 2.04 -2.51
N PRO A 94 18.09 3.10 -3.32
CA PRO A 94 16.89 3.35 -4.12
C PRO A 94 16.44 2.17 -4.97
N ALA A 95 17.38 1.46 -5.60
CA ALA A 95 17.08 0.29 -6.42
C ALA A 95 16.46 -0.87 -5.62
N VAL A 96 16.87 -1.07 -4.36
CA VAL A 96 16.31 -2.12 -3.49
C VAL A 96 14.92 -1.69 -3.01
N TRP A 97 14.76 -0.41 -2.69
CA TRP A 97 13.49 0.13 -2.22
C TRP A 97 12.40 0.06 -3.31
N LEU A 98 12.68 0.61 -4.49
CA LEU A 98 11.77 0.63 -5.64
C LEU A 98 11.63 -0.75 -6.31
N GLY A 99 12.66 -1.59 -6.26
CA GLY A 99 12.65 -2.89 -6.96
C GLY A 99 12.07 -4.05 -6.13
N LEU A 100 12.18 -4.00 -4.80
CA LEU A 100 11.81 -5.12 -3.93
C LEU A 100 10.87 -4.70 -2.81
N HIS A 101 11.24 -3.71 -2.00
CA HIS A 101 10.46 -3.37 -0.81
C HIS A 101 9.07 -2.84 -1.17
N ILE A 102 8.96 -1.94 -2.14
CA ILE A 102 7.65 -1.41 -2.57
C ILE A 102 6.85 -2.48 -3.33
N PRO A 103 7.33 -3.09 -4.44
CA PRO A 103 6.47 -3.96 -5.24
C PRO A 103 6.12 -5.26 -4.52
N VAL A 104 7.07 -5.85 -3.79
CA VAL A 104 6.90 -7.15 -3.15
C VAL A 104 6.53 -7.00 -1.68
N GLY A 105 7.32 -6.24 -0.93
CA GLY A 105 7.15 -6.10 0.51
C GLY A 105 5.88 -5.34 0.91
N THR A 106 5.47 -4.36 0.11
CA THR A 106 4.27 -3.56 0.34
C THR A 106 3.14 -4.03 -0.58
N VAL A 107 3.22 -3.78 -1.89
CA VAL A 107 2.08 -3.94 -2.80
C VAL A 107 1.60 -5.38 -2.89
N TRP A 108 2.47 -6.34 -3.21
CA TRP A 108 2.08 -7.74 -3.29
C TRP A 108 1.55 -8.27 -1.96
N SER A 109 2.32 -8.05 -0.90
CA SER A 109 1.99 -8.47 0.47
C SER A 109 0.62 -7.94 0.92
N GLU A 110 0.40 -6.63 0.80
CA GLU A 110 -0.81 -5.99 1.29
C GLU A 110 -2.02 -6.29 0.39
N GLU A 111 -1.88 -6.24 -0.94
CA GLU A 111 -3.02 -6.50 -1.82
C GLU A 111 -3.51 -7.94 -1.74
N LEU A 112 -2.62 -8.92 -1.52
CA LEU A 112 -3.05 -10.29 -1.25
C LEU A 112 -3.76 -10.42 0.10
N ALA A 113 -3.21 -9.86 1.17
CA ALA A 113 -3.81 -9.97 2.50
C ALA A 113 -5.18 -9.27 2.58
N PHE A 114 -5.23 -8.02 2.12
CA PHE A 114 -6.39 -7.14 2.27
C PHE A 114 -7.43 -7.38 1.17
N ARG A 115 -7.02 -7.32 -0.10
CA ARG A 115 -7.97 -7.47 -1.22
C ARG A 115 -8.14 -8.93 -1.54
N GLY A 116 -7.06 -9.71 -1.62
CA GLY A 116 -7.09 -11.14 -1.95
C GLY A 116 -7.90 -11.96 -0.95
N VAL A 117 -7.80 -11.65 0.34
CA VAL A 117 -8.35 -12.49 1.42
C VAL A 117 -9.36 -11.78 2.32
N LEU A 118 -8.96 -10.71 3.03
CA LEU A 118 -9.84 -10.06 4.02
C LEU A 118 -11.14 -9.54 3.40
N GLN A 119 -11.06 -8.83 2.27
CA GLN A 119 -12.22 -8.20 1.65
C GLN A 119 -13.28 -9.22 1.16
N PRO A 120 -12.94 -10.29 0.43
CA PRO A 120 -13.92 -11.30 0.03
C PRO A 120 -14.59 -11.97 1.23
N LEU A 121 -13.81 -12.32 2.26
CA LEU A 121 -14.34 -12.93 3.48
C LEU A 121 -15.26 -11.96 4.25
N ALA A 122 -14.91 -10.68 4.31
CA ALA A 122 -15.73 -9.65 4.91
C ALA A 122 -16.99 -9.35 4.08
N THR A 123 -16.90 -9.45 2.75
CA THR A 123 -18.04 -9.31 1.84
C THR A 123 -19.03 -10.46 2.02
N GLU A 124 -18.53 -11.69 2.18
CA GLU A 124 -19.37 -12.86 2.48
C GLU A 124 -20.06 -12.71 3.85
N ALA A 125 -19.34 -12.23 4.87
CA ALA A 125 -19.87 -12.15 6.24
C ALA A 125 -20.80 -10.95 6.50
N PHE A 126 -20.55 -9.80 5.86
CA PHE A 126 -21.22 -8.53 6.17
C PHE A 126 -21.90 -7.88 4.95
N GLY A 127 -21.82 -8.50 3.78
CA GLY A 127 -22.27 -7.92 2.52
C GLY A 127 -21.24 -6.98 1.90
N ARG A 128 -21.49 -6.59 0.63
CA ARG A 128 -20.52 -5.89 -0.22
C ARG A 128 -20.02 -4.57 0.37
N THR A 129 -20.93 -3.69 0.80
CA THR A 129 -20.56 -2.35 1.27
C THR A 129 -19.85 -2.40 2.62
N ALA A 130 -20.41 -3.13 3.60
CA ALA A 130 -19.82 -3.24 4.92
C ALA A 130 -18.51 -4.06 4.89
N GLY A 131 -18.44 -5.12 4.07
CA GLY A 131 -17.22 -5.89 3.86
C GLY A 131 -16.07 -5.03 3.32
N ARG A 132 -16.35 -4.16 2.34
CA ARG A 132 -15.37 -3.18 1.84
C ARG A 132 -14.97 -2.17 2.92
N ALA A 133 -15.92 -1.72 3.75
CA ALA A 133 -15.63 -0.81 4.86
C ALA A 133 -14.70 -1.45 5.90
N VAL A 134 -14.95 -2.70 6.29
CA VAL A 134 -14.11 -3.45 7.24
C VAL A 134 -12.68 -3.58 6.71
N GLN A 135 -12.53 -3.96 5.44
CA GLN A 135 -11.22 -4.08 4.80
C GLN A 135 -10.49 -2.72 4.79
N ALA A 136 -11.18 -1.65 4.40
CA ALA A 136 -10.61 -0.33 4.26
C ALA A 136 -10.20 0.27 5.61
N MET A 137 -11.02 0.05 6.65
CA MET A 137 -10.70 0.44 8.02
C MET A 137 -9.48 -0.32 8.54
N ALA A 138 -9.43 -1.64 8.37
CA ALA A 138 -8.27 -2.44 8.77
C ALA A 138 -6.99 -2.00 8.05
N PHE A 139 -7.08 -1.71 6.75
CA PHE A 139 -5.97 -1.18 5.97
C PHE A 139 -5.50 0.17 6.52
N GLY A 140 -6.42 1.09 6.83
CA GLY A 140 -6.07 2.38 7.43
C GLY A 140 -5.42 2.25 8.81
N LEU A 141 -5.96 1.39 9.67
CA LEU A 141 -5.43 1.14 11.01
C LEU A 141 -4.03 0.48 10.99
N ALA A 142 -3.74 -0.36 9.99
CA ALA A 142 -2.41 -0.95 9.81
C ALA A 142 -1.31 0.13 9.61
N HIS A 143 -1.69 1.34 9.18
CA HIS A 143 -0.77 2.44 8.93
C HIS A 143 -0.48 3.34 10.15
N ILE A 144 -1.06 3.04 11.34
CA ILE A 144 -0.78 3.81 12.57
C ILE A 144 0.70 3.76 12.95
N ARG A 145 1.33 2.58 12.84
CA ARG A 145 2.75 2.37 13.19
C ARG A 145 3.67 3.11 12.20
N PRO A 146 3.51 2.93 10.86
CA PRO A 146 4.20 3.75 9.87
C PRO A 146 4.05 5.26 10.10
N ALA A 147 2.83 5.74 10.37
CA ALA A 147 2.60 7.17 10.64
C ALA A 147 3.40 7.67 11.84
N ARG A 148 3.40 6.91 12.94
CA ARG A 148 4.18 7.25 14.13
C ARG A 148 5.68 7.29 13.86
N ALA A 149 6.19 6.31 13.11
CA ALA A 149 7.61 6.25 12.78
C ALA A 149 8.04 7.42 11.88
N ALA A 150 7.17 7.87 10.98
CA ALA A 150 7.40 9.01 10.10
C ALA A 150 7.14 10.38 10.75
N GLY A 151 6.58 10.43 11.97
CA GLY A 151 6.14 11.68 12.59
C GLY A 151 4.90 12.31 11.95
N ASP A 152 4.15 11.55 11.15
CA ASP A 152 2.94 12.01 10.46
C ASP A 152 1.72 12.05 11.40
N SER A 153 0.70 12.82 11.02
CA SER A 153 -0.59 12.83 11.72
C SER A 153 -1.25 11.46 11.66
N ILE A 154 -1.34 10.74 12.79
CA ILE A 154 -1.98 9.41 12.86
C ILE A 154 -3.43 9.45 12.34
N PRO A 155 -4.33 10.36 12.79
CA PRO A 155 -5.68 10.41 12.27
C PRO A 155 -5.74 10.74 10.77
N GLY A 156 -4.87 11.65 10.32
CA GLY A 156 -4.78 12.01 8.90
C GLY A 156 -4.33 10.83 8.03
N THR A 157 -3.29 10.12 8.45
CA THR A 157 -2.79 8.93 7.76
C THR A 157 -3.83 7.83 7.74
N VAL A 158 -4.47 7.50 8.86
CA VAL A 158 -5.53 6.47 8.92
C VAL A 158 -6.69 6.83 8.00
N LEU A 159 -7.11 8.10 7.96
CA LEU A 159 -8.19 8.56 7.08
C LEU A 159 -7.80 8.42 5.60
N VAL A 160 -6.65 8.96 5.21
CA VAL A 160 -6.19 8.95 3.81
C VAL A 160 -5.94 7.52 3.32
N THR A 161 -5.23 6.72 4.11
CA THR A 161 -4.96 5.32 3.77
C THR A 161 -6.23 4.47 3.80
N GLY A 162 -7.18 4.76 4.70
CA GLY A 162 -8.51 4.13 4.68
C GLY A 162 -9.33 4.48 3.44
N MET A 163 -9.33 5.74 2.99
CA MET A 163 -9.97 6.17 1.74
C MET A 163 -9.34 5.51 0.52
N PHE A 164 -8.01 5.45 0.48
CA PHE A 164 -7.30 4.68 -0.55
C PHE A 164 -7.62 3.19 -0.44
N GLY A 165 -7.71 2.68 0.77
CA GLY A 165 -8.19 1.36 1.15
C GLY A 165 -9.50 0.98 0.47
N TRP A 166 -10.46 1.90 0.58
CA TRP A 166 -11.78 1.81 -0.04
C TRP A 166 -11.72 1.82 -1.58
N LEU A 167 -10.95 2.74 -2.17
CA LEU A 167 -10.75 2.81 -3.62
C LEU A 167 -10.20 1.48 -4.16
N LEU A 168 -9.14 0.96 -3.55
CA LEU A 168 -8.53 -0.31 -3.94
C LEU A 168 -9.52 -1.48 -3.80
N GLY A 169 -10.33 -1.49 -2.73
CA GLY A 169 -11.40 -2.48 -2.57
C GLY A 169 -12.46 -2.38 -3.68
N TRP A 170 -12.85 -1.15 -4.06
CA TRP A 170 -13.77 -0.91 -5.16
C TRP A 170 -13.19 -1.38 -6.52
N LEU A 171 -11.89 -1.16 -6.76
CA LEU A 171 -11.19 -1.64 -7.96
C LEU A 171 -11.21 -3.17 -8.05
N ARG A 172 -10.96 -3.86 -6.94
CA ARG A 172 -11.06 -5.33 -6.88
C ARG A 172 -12.47 -5.80 -7.24
N GLU A 173 -13.50 -5.19 -6.67
CA GLU A 173 -14.88 -5.58 -6.94
C GLU A 173 -15.33 -5.28 -8.38
N ARG A 174 -14.83 -4.19 -8.97
CA ARG A 174 -15.19 -3.80 -10.35
C ARG A 174 -14.49 -4.64 -11.40
N SER A 175 -13.24 -5.01 -11.17
CA SER A 175 -12.45 -5.80 -12.14
C SER A 175 -12.53 -7.30 -11.90
N GLY A 176 -12.86 -7.74 -10.68
CA GLY A 176 -12.70 -9.13 -10.25
C GLY A 176 -11.24 -9.56 -10.06
N SER A 177 -10.28 -8.63 -10.16
CA SER A 177 -8.83 -8.93 -10.14
C SER A 177 -8.10 -8.11 -9.08
N VAL A 178 -7.12 -8.72 -8.41
CA VAL A 178 -6.17 -7.99 -7.54
C VAL A 178 -5.19 -7.13 -8.33
N VAL A 179 -5.07 -7.33 -9.65
CA VAL A 179 -4.16 -6.53 -10.48
C VAL A 179 -4.59 -5.07 -10.54
N ALA A 180 -5.90 -4.77 -10.60
CA ALA A 180 -6.38 -3.39 -10.61
C ALA A 180 -5.92 -2.59 -9.38
N PRO A 181 -6.16 -3.04 -8.15
CA PRO A 181 -5.65 -2.34 -6.99
C PRO A 181 -4.12 -2.42 -6.85
N MET A 182 -3.46 -3.51 -7.24
CA MET A 182 -1.99 -3.58 -7.25
C MET A 182 -1.36 -2.47 -8.10
N LEU A 183 -1.89 -2.21 -9.30
CA LEU A 183 -1.37 -1.14 -10.17
C LEU A 183 -1.57 0.25 -9.55
N ALA A 184 -2.75 0.54 -9.00
CA ALA A 184 -3.02 1.81 -8.34
C ALA A 184 -2.16 2.01 -7.08
N HIS A 185 -1.97 0.95 -6.29
CA HIS A 185 -1.14 0.96 -5.10
C HIS A 185 0.34 1.13 -5.43
N LEU A 186 0.83 0.39 -6.43
CA LEU A 186 2.19 0.55 -6.94
C LEU A 186 2.44 1.96 -7.45
N ALA A 187 1.52 2.51 -8.25
CA ALA A 187 1.61 3.87 -8.74
C ALA A 187 1.71 4.91 -7.62
N LEU A 188 0.90 4.79 -6.56
CA LEU A 188 0.95 5.70 -5.41
C LEU A 188 2.33 5.66 -4.74
N ASN A 189 2.81 4.46 -4.43
CA ASN A 189 4.06 4.28 -3.70
C ASN A 189 5.29 4.64 -4.54
N GLU A 190 5.38 4.17 -5.78
CA GLU A 190 6.52 4.42 -6.66
C GLU A 190 6.62 5.90 -7.04
N ALA A 191 5.50 6.55 -7.41
CA ALA A 191 5.52 7.98 -7.71
C ALA A 191 5.91 8.81 -6.47
N GLY A 192 5.41 8.43 -5.29
CA GLY A 192 5.77 9.09 -4.03
C GLY A 192 7.24 8.90 -3.66
N ALA A 193 7.76 7.69 -3.85
CA ALA A 193 9.16 7.35 -3.60
C ALA A 193 10.10 8.10 -4.56
N VAL A 194 9.79 8.12 -5.85
CA VAL A 194 10.56 8.88 -6.85
C VAL A 194 10.53 10.38 -6.56
N ALA A 195 9.37 10.95 -6.22
CA ALA A 195 9.27 12.36 -5.84
C ALA A 195 10.10 12.69 -4.59
N THR A 196 10.08 11.79 -3.60
CA THR A 196 10.90 11.91 -2.38
C THR A 196 12.39 11.89 -2.72
N LEU A 197 12.86 10.95 -3.53
CA LEU A 197 14.25 10.85 -3.95
C LEU A 197 14.70 12.07 -4.77
N TYR A 198 13.85 12.57 -5.66
CA TYR A 198 14.14 13.75 -6.48
C TYR A 198 14.29 15.00 -5.61
N LEU A 199 13.37 15.23 -4.66
CA LEU A 199 13.42 16.37 -3.76
C LEU A 199 14.56 16.25 -2.74
N GLY A 200 14.88 15.04 -2.27
CA GLY A 200 16.01 14.79 -1.37
C GLY A 200 17.36 15.13 -2.00
N ARG A 201 17.57 14.77 -3.28
CA ARG A 201 18.79 15.12 -4.03
C ARG A 201 19.02 16.64 -4.13
N SER A 202 17.97 17.41 -4.37
CA SER A 202 18.08 18.88 -4.48
C SER A 202 18.62 19.55 -3.20
N ASN A 203 18.52 18.91 -2.05
CA ASN A 203 19.05 19.42 -0.78
C ASN A 203 20.56 19.18 -0.62
N VAL A 204 21.07 18.07 -1.18
CA VAL A 204 22.50 17.72 -1.11
C VAL A 204 23.33 18.67 -1.96
N ASP A 205 22.84 19.04 -3.14
CA ASP A 205 23.53 19.96 -4.04
C ASP A 205 23.63 21.38 -3.43
N LEU A 206 22.56 21.91 -2.84
CA LEU A 206 22.57 23.21 -2.15
C LEU A 206 23.51 23.24 -0.93
N SER A 207 23.57 22.15 -0.17
CA SER A 207 24.45 22.05 1.01
C SER A 207 25.92 22.04 0.61
N ARG A 208 26.27 21.33 -0.48
CA ARG A 208 27.63 21.31 -1.03
C ARG A 208 28.07 22.67 -1.56
N GLU A 209 27.18 23.40 -2.22
CA GLU A 209 27.45 24.74 -2.75
C GLU A 209 27.67 25.78 -1.62
N SER A 210 26.94 25.64 -0.50
CA SER A 210 27.13 26.50 0.69
C SER A 210 28.42 26.23 1.46
N ALA A 211 28.96 25.01 1.40
CA ALA A 211 30.20 24.63 2.09
C ALA A 211 31.47 24.93 1.28
N SER A 212 31.33 25.26 -0.01
CA SER A 212 32.42 25.64 -0.91
C SER A 212 32.63 27.16 -1.04
N ASN A 213 31.82 27.98 -0.38
CA ASN A 213 31.93 29.43 -0.29
C ASN A 213 32.36 29.86 1.12
#